data_AF-A0A1I2MY99-F1
#
_entry.id   AF-A0A1I2MY99-F1
#
_cell.length_a   1.000
_cell.length_b   1.000
_cell.length_c   1.000
_cell.angle_alpha   90.00
_cell.angle_beta   90.00
_cell.angle_gamma   90.00
#
_symmetry.space_group_name_H-M   'P 1'
#
loop_
_entity.id
_entity.type
_entity.pdbx_description
1 polymer ?
#
loop_
_entity_poly.entity_id
_entity_poly.type
_entity_poly.pdbx_seq_one_letter_code
_entity_poly.pdbx_strand_id
1 'polypeptide(L)'
;MSTSETPSTHVADGGYRGIGALIPHRRRRGQRHLSAEQEAENGVHRKARTHVEPALSRLKNGKILRDCRLKGNGVHQTMLGTARLHTPALTE
;
A
#
# COMPACT_ATOMS: atom_id res chain seq x y z
N MET A 1 13.84 14.88 -24.69
CA MET A 1 13.30 13.78 -23.87
C MET A 1 12.60 14.38 -22.67
N SER A 2 11.31 14.72 -22.80
CA SER A 2 10.51 15.21 -21.67
C SER A 2 9.85 13.99 -21.02
N THR A 3 10.40 13.53 -19.90
CA THR A 3 9.71 12.59 -19.02
C THR A 3 8.57 13.37 -18.38
N SER A 4 7.35 13.21 -18.92
CA SER A 4 6.14 13.63 -18.21
C SER A 4 6.05 12.80 -16.92
N GLU A 5 6.44 13.40 -15.80
CA GLU A 5 6.12 12.89 -14.48
C GLU A 5 4.59 12.87 -14.37
N THR A 6 4.01 11.70 -14.67
CA THR A 6 2.61 11.44 -14.37
C THR A 6 2.50 11.53 -12.85
N PRO A 7 1.61 12.37 -12.29
CA PRO A 7 1.47 12.46 -10.84
C PRO A 7 1.13 11.08 -10.31
N SER A 8 2.07 10.47 -9.59
CA SER A 8 1.89 9.21 -8.87
C SER A 8 0.75 9.42 -7.88
N THR A 9 -0.45 9.01 -8.27
CA THR A 9 -1.64 9.18 -7.43
C THR A 9 -1.57 8.11 -6.36
N HIS A 10 -1.04 8.47 -5.20
CA HIS A 10 -1.00 7.61 -4.02
C HIS A 10 -2.41 7.22 -3.58
N VAL A 11 -2.56 6.01 -3.08
CA VAL A 11 -3.82 5.58 -2.49
C VAL A 11 -3.92 6.12 -1.07
N ALA A 12 -5.02 6.82 -0.79
CA ALA A 12 -5.31 7.29 0.55
C ALA A 12 -5.45 6.09 1.50
N ASP A 13 -5.14 6.28 2.79
CA ASP A 13 -5.11 5.21 3.79
C ASP A 13 -6.41 4.37 3.84
N GLY A 14 -7.55 4.97 3.52
CA GLY A 14 -8.83 4.27 3.41
C GLY A 14 -8.86 3.16 2.35
N GLY A 15 -8.06 3.27 1.29
CA GLY A 15 -7.91 2.24 0.26
C GLY A 15 -7.09 1.02 0.70
N TYR A 16 -6.45 1.09 1.86
CA TYR A 16 -5.75 -0.04 2.50
C TYR A 16 -6.56 -0.67 3.64
N ARG A 17 -7.80 -0.22 3.88
CA ARG A 17 -8.63 -0.77 4.97
C ARG A 17 -8.82 -2.29 4.77
N GLY A 18 -8.42 -3.07 5.77
CA GLY A 18 -8.37 -4.55 5.69
C GLY A 18 -6.97 -5.13 5.43
N ILE A 19 -5.97 -4.28 5.13
CA ILE A 19 -4.55 -4.65 4.98
C ILE A 19 -3.73 -3.86 6.01
N GLY A 20 -3.71 -4.34 7.25
CA GLY A 20 -3.07 -3.65 8.38
C GLY A 20 -1.59 -3.31 8.16
N ALA A 21 -0.86 -4.17 7.45
CA ALA A 21 0.56 -3.99 7.11
C ALA A 21 0.87 -2.79 6.19
N LEU A 22 -0.15 -2.10 5.68
CA LEU A 22 0.00 -0.89 4.86
C LEU A 22 -0.53 0.37 5.54
N ILE A 23 -1.07 0.27 6.77
CA ILE A 23 -1.65 1.41 7.49
C ILE A 23 -0.65 1.87 8.56
N PRO A 24 -0.02 3.05 8.40
CA PRO A 24 0.93 3.54 9.39
C PRO A 24 0.28 3.90 10.72
N HIS A 25 0.97 3.61 11.82
CA HIS A 25 0.66 4.14 13.13
C HIS A 25 0.75 5.66 13.13
N ARG A 26 -0.30 6.30 13.62
CA ARG A 26 -0.39 7.76 13.74
C ARG A 26 -0.41 8.14 15.20
N ARG A 27 0.24 9.26 15.51
CA ARG A 27 0.20 9.85 16.86
C ARG A 27 -1.24 10.20 17.20
N ARG A 28 -1.68 9.82 18.40
CA ARG A 28 -2.98 10.25 18.91
C ARG A 28 -2.92 11.71 19.36
N ARG A 29 -4.07 12.38 19.41
CA ARG A 29 -4.15 13.76 19.90
C ARG A 29 -3.61 13.81 21.34
N GLY A 30 -2.60 14.65 21.57
CA GLY A 30 -1.91 14.77 22.87
C GLY A 30 -0.66 13.89 23.03
N GLN A 31 -0.38 12.98 22.10
CA GLN A 31 0.81 12.14 22.12
C GLN A 31 1.97 12.83 21.38
N ARG A 32 3.08 13.09 22.07
CA ARG A 32 4.26 13.73 21.47
C ARG A 32 5.07 12.80 20.57
N HIS A 33 5.26 11.55 20.99
CA HIS A 33 6.08 10.55 20.29
C HIS A 33 5.35 9.21 20.17
N LEU A 34 5.61 8.51 19.07
CA LEU A 34 5.25 7.10 18.93
C LEU A 34 6.24 6.26 19.77
N SER A 35 5.86 5.05 20.18
CA SER A 35 6.85 4.14 20.77
C SER A 35 7.89 3.74 19.71
N ALA A 36 9.08 3.33 20.15
CA ALA A 36 10.12 2.86 19.25
C ALA A 36 9.65 1.69 18.37
N GLU A 37 8.81 0.80 18.94
CA GLU A 37 8.16 -0.30 18.23
C GLU A 37 7.21 0.19 17.12
N GLN A 38 6.36 1.18 17.41
CA GLN A 38 5.47 1.80 16.42
C GLN A 38 6.24 2.52 15.30
N GLU A 39 7.38 3.12 15.62
CA GLU A 39 8.25 3.76 14.62
C GLU A 39 8.95 2.72 13.73
N ALA A 40 9.40 1.60 14.30
CA ALA A 40 9.97 0.48 13.54
C ALA A 40 8.92 -0.14 12.60
N GLU A 41 7.70 -0.40 13.09
CA GLU A 41 6.58 -0.89 12.28
C GLU A 41 6.20 0.10 11.16
N ASN A 42 6.26 1.41 11.42
CA ASN A 42 6.06 2.41 10.38
C ASN A 42 7.13 2.37 9.29
N GLY A 43 8.36 1.98 9.62
CA GLY A 43 9.41 1.70 8.64
C GLY A 43 9.02 0.55 7.71
N VAL A 44 8.48 -0.53 8.27
CA VAL A 44 7.96 -1.69 7.52
C VAL A 44 6.79 -1.27 6.62
N HIS A 45 5.83 -0.51 7.15
CA HIS A 45 4.68 -0.01 6.39
C HIS A 45 5.11 0.88 5.21
N ARG A 46 6.12 1.74 5.43
CA ARG A 46 6.67 2.59 4.36
C ARG A 46 7.31 1.76 3.26
N LYS A 47 8.11 0.74 3.62
CA LYS A 47 8.74 -0.17 2.67
C LYS A 47 7.69 -0.95 1.87
N ALA A 48 6.69 -1.51 2.53
CA ALA A 48 5.59 -2.21 1.88
C ALA A 48 4.84 -1.30 0.90
N ARG A 49 4.54 -0.04 1.28
CA ARG A 49 3.92 0.97 0.39
C ARG A 49 4.74 1.27 -0.85
N THR A 50 6.05 1.48 -0.70
CA THR A 50 6.95 1.75 -1.82
C THR A 50 6.91 0.63 -2.87
N HIS A 51 6.67 -0.63 -2.45
CA HIS A 51 6.57 -1.76 -3.37
C HIS A 51 5.17 -1.91 -4.00
N VAL A 52 4.09 -1.62 -3.28
CA VAL A 52 2.73 -1.81 -3.80
C VAL A 52 2.20 -0.62 -4.61
N GLU A 53 2.62 0.62 -4.33
CA GLU A 53 2.09 1.83 -4.98
C GLU A 53 2.41 1.92 -6.49
N PRO A 54 3.61 1.55 -6.97
CA PRO A 54 3.90 1.50 -8.40
C PRO A 54 3.05 0.43 -9.11
N ALA A 55 2.85 -0.73 -8.48
CA ALA A 55 1.97 -1.77 -9.01
C ALA A 55 0.53 -1.27 -9.08
N LEU A 56 0.04 -0.62 -8.02
CA LEU A 56 -1.30 -0.06 -7.95
C LEU A 56 -1.54 1.05 -8.96
N SER A 57 -0.55 1.89 -9.21
CA SER A 57 -0.58 2.89 -10.28
C SER A 57 -0.72 2.25 -11.66
N ARG A 58 -0.10 1.08 -11.89
CA ARG A 58 -0.28 0.28 -13.11
C ARG A 58 -1.66 -0.39 -13.15
N LEU A 59 -2.21 -0.81 -12.01
CA LEU A 59 -3.57 -1.34 -11.90
C LEU A 59 -4.64 -0.27 -12.16
N LYS A 60 -4.36 1.00 -11.82
CA LYS A 60 -5.24 2.15 -12.09
C LYS A 60 -5.42 2.42 -13.58
N ASN A 61 -4.61 1.85 -14.47
CA ASN A 61 -4.97 1.81 -15.90
C ASN A 61 -6.26 1.00 -16.06
N GLY A 62 -7.31 1.68 -16.53
CA GLY A 62 -8.71 1.23 -16.43
C GLY A 62 -9.03 -0.17 -16.97
N LYS A 63 -8.15 -0.77 -17.76
CA LYS A 63 -8.28 -2.16 -18.25
C LYS A 63 -8.32 -3.18 -17.10
N ILE A 64 -7.46 -3.05 -16.09
CA ILE A 64 -7.40 -4.04 -14.99
C ILE A 64 -8.56 -3.85 -14.01
N LEU A 65 -8.93 -2.60 -13.69
CA LEU A 65 -10.11 -2.31 -12.89
C LEU A 65 -11.41 -2.78 -13.58
N ARG A 66 -11.48 -2.68 -14.92
CA ARG A 66 -12.60 -3.20 -15.71
C ARG A 66 -12.67 -4.72 -15.64
N ASP A 67 -11.55 -5.42 -15.81
CA ASP A 67 -11.49 -6.89 -15.73
C ASP A 67 -11.79 -7.40 -14.31
N CYS A 68 -11.37 -6.67 -13.27
CA CYS A 68 -11.70 -7.03 -11.89
C CYS A 68 -13.14 -6.71 -11.49
N ARG A 69 -13.77 -5.64 -12.01
CA ARG A 69 -15.22 -5.41 -11.84
C ARG A 69 -16.03 -6.52 -12.52
N LEU A 70 -15.58 -6.96 -13.69
CA LEU A 70 -16.21 -8.08 -14.40
C LEU A 70 -16.04 -9.43 -13.68
N LYS A 71 -15.00 -9.59 -12.84
CA LYS A 71 -14.71 -10.84 -12.10
C LYS A 71 -14.91 -10.76 -10.57
N GLY A 72 -15.51 -9.69 -10.05
CA GLY A 72 -16.10 -9.60 -8.70
C GLY A 72 -15.17 -9.54 -7.47
N ASN A 73 -13.95 -10.08 -7.47
CA ASN A 73 -13.09 -10.08 -6.25
C ASN A 73 -11.56 -10.01 -6.51
N GLY A 74 -11.15 -9.82 -7.77
CA GLY A 74 -9.75 -9.97 -8.19
C GLY A 74 -8.78 -8.96 -7.56
N VAL A 75 -9.19 -7.70 -7.35
CA VAL A 75 -8.29 -6.65 -6.81
C VAL A 75 -7.88 -6.94 -5.37
N HIS A 76 -8.80 -7.41 -4.52
CA HIS A 76 -8.49 -7.69 -3.12
C HIS A 76 -7.49 -8.84 -2.98
N GLN A 77 -7.69 -9.92 -3.74
CA GLN A 77 -6.78 -11.06 -3.76
C GLN A 77 -5.43 -10.72 -4.39
N THR A 78 -5.41 -9.93 -5.48
CA THR A 78 -4.15 -9.45 -6.07
C THR A 78 -3.39 -8.53 -5.11
N MET A 79 -4.07 -7.63 -4.40
CA MET A 79 -3.43 -6.76 -3.40
C MET A 79 -2.84 -7.56 -2.24
N LEU A 80 -3.55 -8.57 -1.72
CA LEU A 80 -3.05 -9.49 -0.71
C LEU A 80 -1.86 -10.31 -1.22
N GLY A 81 -1.93 -10.81 -2.45
CA GLY A 81 -0.86 -11.56 -3.10
C GLY A 81 0.39 -10.70 -3.33
N THR A 82 0.24 -9.50 -3.88
CA THR A 82 1.34 -8.55 -4.09
C THR A 82 1.96 -8.11 -2.76
N ALA A 83 1.15 -7.81 -1.74
CA ALA A 83 1.66 -7.48 -0.41
C ALA A 83 2.46 -8.64 0.21
N ARG A 84 2.00 -9.89 0.05
CA ARG A 84 2.70 -11.08 0.56
C ARG A 84 3.98 -11.40 -0.22
N LEU A 85 3.96 -11.29 -1.55
CA LEU A 85 5.14 -11.56 -2.40
C LEU A 85 6.24 -10.50 -2.27
N HIS A 86 5.87 -9.24 -2.04
CA HIS A 86 6.82 -8.14 -1.85
C HIS A 86 7.17 -7.86 -0.37
N THR A 87 6.57 -8.59 0.57
CA THR A 87 6.94 -8.54 2.00
C THR A 87 7.52 -9.88 2.47
N PRO A 88 8.70 -10.31 1.96
CA PRO A 88 9.36 -11.53 2.46
C PRO A 88 10.11 -11.34 3.80
N ALA A 89 9.98 -10.21 4.51
CA ALA A 89 10.89 -9.82 5.59
C ALA A 89 10.22 -9.39 6.90
N LEU A 90 9.41 -10.27 7.50
CA LEU A 90 9.02 -10.19 8.93
C LEU A 90 9.17 -11.56 9.59
N THR A 91 10.30 -12.21 9.36
CA THR A 91 10.74 -13.36 10.16
C THR A 91 12.24 -13.18 10.35
N GLU A 92 12.60 -12.44 11.40
CA GLU A 92 13.71 -12.64 12.35
C GLU A 92 13.45 -11.77 13.58
#